data_AF-A0A849WQX2-F1
#
_entry.id   AF-A0A849WQX2-F1
#
_cell.length_a   1.000
_cell.length_b   1.000
_cell.length_c   1.000
_cell.angle_alpha   90.00
_cell.angle_beta   90.00
_cell.angle_gamma   90.00
#
_symmetry.space_group_name_H-M   'P 1'
#
loop_
_entity.id
_entity.type
_entity.pdbx_description
1 polymer ?
#
loop_
_entity_poly.entity_id
_entity_poly.type
_entity_poly.pdbx_seq_one_letter_code
_entity_poly.pdbx_strand_id
1 'polypeptide(L)'
;MRLVIYFTIFIFVFLNCFLQAQENDFSSLESSQSCELVQKIYSVCGDNVKIDKEANILLVDSGFKKSKYICDDGKKLDFYERMENMDVRSLFLIPYQMGSIPLPEVRKNFDPGRLRLEQLNRTVFGSSESNVKKNLVEIQFLNQKIKFQKKLGAAQRLEMVGTKLVYLSQIDNEAKIFLDPFLSQKKQLQGMTFSWRNIAGTQRLSNHSFGTAIDLLSSHGAQYWLWDEKKKNPQKAALGESAYRFDHYIPEKRPYIPDKI
;
A
#
# COMPACT_ATOMS: atom_id res chain seq x y z
N MET A 1 -14.12 -29.95 36.40
CA MET A 1 -14.71 -29.51 35.11
C MET A 1 -14.59 -27.98 34.94
N ARG A 2 -13.37 -27.44 34.87
CA ARG A 2 -13.07 -25.98 34.76
C ARG A 2 -11.85 -25.70 33.88
N LEU A 3 -11.70 -26.44 32.76
CA LEU A 3 -10.54 -26.28 31.86
C LEU A 3 -10.90 -26.15 30.36
N VAL A 4 -12.18 -25.89 30.03
CA VAL A 4 -12.64 -25.81 28.62
C VAL A 4 -13.11 -24.40 28.22
N ILE A 5 -13.26 -23.46 29.16
CA ILE A 5 -13.80 -22.12 28.87
C ILE A 5 -12.71 -21.12 28.43
N TYR A 6 -11.44 -21.34 28.79
CA TYR A 6 -10.35 -20.45 28.35
C TYR A 6 -9.90 -20.68 26.90
N PHE A 7 -10.09 -21.88 26.35
CA PHE A 7 -9.67 -22.19 24.98
C PHE A 7 -10.61 -21.60 23.93
N THR A 8 -11.91 -21.52 24.21
CA THR A 8 -12.94 -20.93 23.33
C THR A 8 -12.87 -19.40 23.31
N ILE A 9 -12.56 -18.75 24.43
CA ILE A 9 -12.39 -17.29 24.48
C ILE A 9 -11.11 -16.86 23.75
N PHE A 10 -10.03 -17.64 23.84
CA PHE A 10 -8.78 -17.34 23.12
C PHE A 10 -8.96 -17.45 21.59
N ILE A 11 -9.75 -18.42 21.11
CA ILE A 11 -10.09 -18.53 19.68
C ILE A 11 -10.94 -17.34 19.21
N PHE A 12 -11.86 -16.83 20.03
CA PHE A 12 -12.69 -15.68 19.68
C PHE A 12 -11.94 -14.33 19.64
N VAL A 13 -10.96 -14.12 20.53
CA VAL A 13 -10.13 -12.89 20.51
C VAL A 13 -9.19 -12.87 19.30
N PHE A 14 -8.66 -14.03 18.89
CA PHE A 14 -7.86 -14.12 17.67
C PHE A 14 -8.73 -13.97 16.41
N LEU A 15 -9.96 -14.50 16.37
CA LEU A 15 -10.83 -14.41 15.19
C LEU A 15 -11.26 -12.98 14.80
N ASN A 16 -11.28 -12.03 15.73
CA ASN A 16 -11.75 -10.66 15.45
C ASN A 16 -10.79 -9.86 14.55
N CYS A 17 -9.50 -10.22 14.48
CA CYS A 17 -8.58 -9.67 13.47
C CYS A 17 -8.75 -10.34 12.09
N PHE A 18 -9.34 -11.55 12.05
CA PHE A 18 -9.37 -12.41 10.87
C PHE A 18 -10.53 -12.15 9.90
N LEU A 19 -11.61 -11.45 10.30
CA LEU A 19 -12.88 -11.52 9.56
C LEU A 19 -13.50 -10.21 9.05
N GLN A 20 -12.85 -9.05 9.14
CA GLN A 20 -13.39 -7.84 8.50
C GLN A 20 -12.34 -7.11 7.66
N ALA A 21 -12.25 -7.48 6.38
CA ALA A 21 -12.18 -6.49 5.31
C ALA A 21 -13.50 -6.62 4.54
N GLN A 22 -14.49 -5.83 4.94
CA GLN A 22 -15.62 -5.57 4.07
C GLN A 22 -15.10 -4.71 2.90
N GLU A 23 -15.27 -5.22 1.68
CA GLU A 23 -15.13 -4.48 0.44
C GLU A 23 -16.18 -3.36 0.45
N ASN A 24 -15.78 -2.15 0.83
CA ASN A 24 -16.65 -0.98 0.73
C ASN A 24 -16.25 -0.19 -0.52
N ASP A 25 -17.25 0.28 -1.26
CA ASP A 25 -17.09 1.25 -2.34
C ASP A 25 -16.77 2.62 -1.72
N PHE A 26 -15.57 3.14 -1.98
CA PHE A 26 -15.02 4.37 -1.39
C PHE A 26 -15.14 5.60 -2.31
N SER A 27 -15.94 5.50 -3.38
CA SER A 27 -15.96 6.48 -4.47
C SER A 27 -16.56 7.85 -4.15
N SER A 28 -17.15 8.06 -2.96
CA SER A 28 -17.88 9.30 -2.60
C SER A 28 -17.62 9.83 -1.19
N LEU A 29 -16.38 9.73 -0.69
CA LEU A 29 -16.07 10.11 0.68
C LEU A 29 -16.10 11.64 0.94
N GLU A 30 -16.98 12.09 1.86
CA GLU A 30 -16.96 13.44 2.43
C GLU A 30 -15.78 13.67 3.40
N SER A 31 -15.54 14.92 3.80
CA SER A 31 -14.35 15.36 4.57
C SER A 31 -14.14 14.62 5.90
N SER A 32 -15.19 14.42 6.69
CA SER A 32 -15.14 13.65 7.95
C SER A 32 -14.92 12.15 7.72
N GLN A 33 -15.34 11.65 6.56
CA GLN A 33 -15.32 10.23 6.25
C GLN A 33 -13.90 9.72 5.97
N SER A 34 -12.96 10.59 5.59
CA SER A 34 -11.57 10.19 5.32
C SER A 34 -10.80 9.79 6.58
N CYS A 35 -10.92 10.57 7.66
CA CYS A 35 -10.34 10.19 8.95
C CYS A 35 -11.06 8.99 9.57
N GLU A 36 -12.39 8.95 9.45
CA GLU A 36 -13.19 7.78 9.87
C GLU A 36 -12.75 6.53 9.12
N LEU A 37 -12.39 6.65 7.84
CA LEU A 37 -11.83 5.56 7.06
C LEU A 37 -10.44 5.13 7.56
N VAL A 38 -9.51 6.07 7.81
CA VAL A 38 -8.21 5.71 8.39
C VAL A 38 -8.39 5.05 9.75
N GLN A 39 -9.23 5.61 10.62
CA GLN A 39 -9.55 5.01 11.91
C GLN A 39 -10.11 3.60 11.71
N LYS A 40 -11.11 3.42 10.86
CA LYS A 40 -11.70 2.11 10.57
C LYS A 40 -10.64 1.12 10.09
N ILE A 41 -9.80 1.47 9.12
CA ILE A 41 -8.76 0.59 8.57
C ILE A 41 -7.70 0.25 9.63
N TYR A 42 -7.27 1.24 10.42
CA TYR A 42 -6.15 1.07 11.35
C TYR A 42 -6.61 0.38 12.65
N SER A 43 -7.87 0.58 13.04
CA SER A 43 -8.51 -0.05 14.20
C SER A 43 -8.72 -1.56 14.03
N VAL A 44 -8.78 -2.06 12.79
CA VAL A 44 -8.91 -3.52 12.52
C VAL A 44 -7.84 -4.34 13.25
N CYS A 45 -6.67 -3.75 13.53
CA CYS A 45 -5.55 -4.44 14.17
C CYS A 45 -5.05 -3.74 15.46
N GLY A 46 -5.90 -2.91 16.09
CA GLY A 46 -5.68 -2.30 17.41
C GLY A 46 -6.13 -0.83 17.55
N ASP A 47 -6.42 -0.37 18.76
CA ASP A 47 -7.04 0.95 19.06
C ASP A 47 -6.08 2.15 19.08
N ASN A 48 -5.06 2.10 18.23
CA ASN A 48 -3.97 3.09 18.20
C ASN A 48 -4.32 4.38 17.43
N VAL A 49 -5.54 4.47 16.91
CA VAL A 49 -6.03 5.61 16.13
C VAL A 49 -7.37 6.07 16.65
N LYS A 50 -7.46 7.37 16.95
CA LYS A 50 -8.68 8.03 17.40
C LYS A 50 -8.94 9.28 16.58
N ILE A 51 -10.18 9.73 16.55
CA ILE A 51 -10.57 10.98 15.92
C ILE A 51 -11.08 11.91 17.00
N ASP A 52 -10.57 13.13 17.01
CA ASP A 52 -11.19 14.24 17.69
C ASP A 52 -12.08 14.96 16.67
N LYS A 53 -13.40 14.74 16.78
CA LYS A 53 -14.39 15.23 15.81
C LYS A 53 -14.56 16.74 15.89
N GLU A 54 -14.40 17.33 17.07
CA GLU A 54 -14.53 18.78 17.26
C GLU A 54 -13.33 19.51 16.65
N ALA A 55 -12.13 19.00 16.89
CA ALA A 55 -10.91 19.58 16.33
C ALA A 55 -10.59 19.13 14.89
N ASN A 56 -11.37 18.20 14.32
CA ASN A 56 -11.16 17.62 12.99
C ASN A 56 -9.74 17.05 12.79
N ILE A 57 -9.25 16.28 13.76
CA ILE A 57 -7.90 15.69 13.74
C ILE A 57 -7.90 14.18 14.00
N LEU A 58 -6.98 13.49 13.32
CA LEU A 58 -6.59 12.12 13.58
C LEU A 58 -5.49 12.08 14.64
N LEU A 59 -5.77 11.41 15.75
CA LEU A 59 -4.81 11.13 16.81
C LEU A 59 -4.24 9.73 16.60
N VAL A 60 -2.92 9.61 16.49
CA VAL A 60 -2.24 8.34 16.28
C VAL A 60 -1.23 8.11 17.41
N ASP A 61 -1.36 6.99 18.11
CA ASP A 61 -0.43 6.54 19.14
C ASP A 61 0.24 5.24 18.68
N SER A 62 1.50 5.31 18.25
CA SER A 62 2.22 4.12 17.80
C SER A 62 2.81 3.26 18.92
N GLY A 63 2.60 3.66 20.18
CA GLY A 63 3.25 3.15 21.39
C GLY A 63 4.61 3.80 21.67
N PHE A 64 5.22 4.44 20.67
CA PHE A 64 6.50 5.16 20.80
C PHE A 64 6.35 6.67 20.61
N LYS A 65 5.34 7.09 19.83
CA LYS A 65 5.08 8.48 19.52
C LYS A 65 3.58 8.70 19.38
N LYS A 66 3.09 9.77 20.02
CA LYS A 66 1.77 10.33 19.78
C LYS A 66 1.90 11.47 18.77
N SER A 67 1.09 11.42 17.71
CA SER A 67 1.05 12.43 16.66
C SER A 67 -0.39 12.81 16.36
N LYS A 68 -0.58 14.00 15.81
CA LYS A 68 -1.88 14.54 15.39
C LYS A 68 -1.79 14.92 13.91
N TYR A 69 -2.83 14.63 13.15
CA TYR A 69 -2.92 14.97 11.73
C TYR A 69 -4.26 15.63 11.43
N ILE A 70 -4.27 16.69 10.63
CA ILE A 70 -5.50 17.34 10.20
C ILE A 70 -6.24 16.41 9.25
N CYS A 71 -7.55 16.24 9.46
CA CYS A 71 -8.37 15.38 8.63
C CYS A 71 -8.62 15.99 7.25
N ASP A 72 -9.05 17.25 7.24
CA ASP A 72 -9.24 18.07 6.05
C ASP A 72 -8.90 19.52 6.42
N ASP A 73 -7.91 20.11 5.76
CA ASP A 73 -7.49 21.49 6.03
C ASP A 73 -8.20 22.54 5.15
N GLY A 74 -9.10 22.10 4.26
CA GLY A 74 -9.87 22.95 3.36
C GLY A 74 -9.05 23.59 2.24
N LYS A 75 -7.75 23.31 2.13
CA LYS A 75 -6.90 23.94 1.11
C LYS A 75 -7.18 23.37 -0.27
N LYS A 76 -7.23 24.29 -1.24
CA LYS A 76 -7.36 23.99 -2.67
C LYS A 76 -5.97 23.86 -3.29
N LEU A 77 -5.34 22.71 -3.07
CA LEU A 77 -4.03 22.36 -3.63
C LEU A 77 -4.17 21.58 -4.94
N ASP A 78 -3.27 21.84 -5.89
CA ASP A 78 -3.07 20.98 -7.06
C ASP A 78 -2.50 19.60 -6.67
N PHE A 79 -2.46 18.66 -7.61
CA PHE A 79 -1.98 17.30 -7.33
C PHE A 79 -0.56 17.24 -6.74
N TYR A 80 0.36 18.06 -7.27
CA TYR A 80 1.77 18.08 -6.89
C TYR A 80 1.99 18.85 -5.60
N GLU A 81 1.24 19.91 -5.37
CA GLU A 81 1.21 20.62 -4.09
C GLU A 81 0.69 19.70 -2.97
N ARG A 82 -0.30 18.86 -3.25
CA ARG A 82 -0.78 17.83 -2.30
C ARG A 82 0.30 16.82 -1.98
N MET A 83 1.11 16.40 -2.94
CA MET A 83 2.21 15.46 -2.69
C MET A 83 3.18 15.94 -1.58
N GLU A 84 3.32 17.26 -1.42
CA GLU A 84 4.19 17.86 -0.40
C GLU A 84 3.42 18.29 0.87
N ASN A 85 2.18 18.77 0.72
CA ASN A 85 1.43 19.44 1.78
C ASN A 85 0.06 18.80 2.07
N MET A 86 -0.03 17.48 1.98
CA MET A 86 -1.31 16.77 2.18
C MET A 86 -1.76 16.65 3.64
N ASP A 87 -3.09 16.60 3.79
CA ASP A 87 -3.84 16.15 4.95
C ASP A 87 -4.23 14.66 4.83
N VAL A 88 -5.01 14.15 5.80
CA VAL A 88 -5.47 12.75 5.77
C VAL A 88 -6.44 12.49 4.61
N ARG A 89 -7.32 13.44 4.28
CA ARG A 89 -8.27 13.35 3.16
C ARG A 89 -7.58 13.05 1.84
N SER A 90 -6.41 13.64 1.63
CA SER A 90 -5.64 13.47 0.40
C SER A 90 -5.26 12.01 0.09
N LEU A 91 -5.19 11.12 1.10
CA LEU A 91 -4.89 9.69 0.92
C LEU A 91 -5.93 8.95 0.05
N PHE A 92 -7.16 9.46 -0.01
CA PHE A 92 -8.29 8.80 -0.66
C PHE A 92 -8.86 9.59 -1.85
N LEU A 93 -8.17 10.64 -2.31
CA LEU A 93 -8.63 11.44 -3.45
C LEU A 93 -8.64 10.67 -4.77
N ILE A 94 -7.78 9.67 -4.91
CA ILE A 94 -7.69 8.82 -6.09
C ILE A 94 -8.27 7.45 -5.69
N PRO A 95 -9.48 7.09 -6.15
CA PRO A 95 -10.10 5.83 -5.77
C PRO A 95 -9.38 4.65 -6.42
N TYR A 96 -9.27 3.54 -5.69
CA TYR A 96 -8.91 2.26 -6.28
C TYR A 96 -10.08 1.76 -7.12
N GLN A 97 -9.84 1.52 -8.42
CA GLN A 97 -10.84 0.94 -9.31
C GLN A 97 -10.99 -0.56 -9.00
N MET A 98 -12.23 -1.01 -8.81
CA MET A 98 -12.55 -2.42 -8.66
C MET A 98 -12.74 -3.10 -10.02
N GLY A 99 -12.34 -4.36 -10.12
CA GLY A 99 -12.44 -5.16 -11.34
C GLY A 99 -11.38 -4.78 -12.39
N SER A 100 -11.67 -5.06 -13.66
CA SER A 100 -10.73 -4.85 -14.75
C SER A 100 -10.29 -3.39 -14.87
N ILE A 101 -8.97 -3.18 -14.92
CA ILE A 101 -8.36 -1.85 -15.08
C ILE A 101 -7.96 -1.69 -16.55
N PRO A 102 -8.38 -0.61 -17.24
CA PRO A 102 -7.94 -0.35 -18.60
C PRO A 102 -6.43 -0.07 -18.62
N LEU A 103 -5.68 -0.88 -19.38
CA LEU A 103 -4.23 -0.75 -19.54
C LEU A 103 -3.86 -0.44 -21.00
N PRO A 104 -2.92 0.49 -21.25
CA PRO A 104 -2.24 1.33 -20.26
C PRO A 104 -3.15 2.42 -19.68
N GLU A 105 -2.92 2.83 -18.43
CA GLU A 105 -3.67 3.94 -17.82
C GLU A 105 -3.34 5.24 -18.54
N VAL A 106 -4.34 5.85 -19.17
CA VAL A 106 -4.19 7.07 -19.98
C VAL A 106 -4.52 8.34 -19.20
N ARG A 107 -5.22 8.22 -18.06
CA ARG A 107 -5.59 9.38 -17.24
C ARG A 107 -4.38 9.85 -16.44
N LYS A 108 -4.03 11.12 -16.62
CA LYS A 108 -2.98 11.78 -15.84
C LYS A 108 -3.35 11.80 -14.36
N ASN A 109 -2.39 11.47 -13.49
CA ASN A 109 -2.53 11.46 -12.03
C ASN A 109 -3.59 10.47 -11.49
N PHE A 110 -4.00 9.48 -12.28
CA PHE A 110 -4.86 8.39 -11.82
C PHE A 110 -4.00 7.22 -11.30
N ASP A 111 -3.35 7.46 -10.17
CA ASP A 111 -2.39 6.54 -9.56
C ASP A 111 -2.68 6.35 -8.06
N PRO A 112 -3.69 5.52 -7.72
CA PRO A 112 -4.07 5.25 -6.33
C PRO A 112 -2.87 4.87 -5.46
N GLY A 113 -2.76 5.53 -4.31
CA GLY A 113 -1.64 5.35 -3.38
C GLY A 113 -0.36 6.11 -3.72
N ARG A 114 -0.35 7.01 -4.73
CA ARG A 114 0.76 7.95 -4.95
C ARG A 114 0.78 9.09 -3.94
N LEU A 115 -0.39 9.58 -3.52
CA LEU A 115 -0.51 10.51 -2.40
C LEU A 115 -0.27 9.74 -1.09
N ARG A 116 0.86 10.02 -0.44
CA ARG A 116 1.35 9.32 0.74
C ARG A 116 1.71 10.32 1.83
N LEU A 117 0.95 10.30 2.91
CA LEU A 117 1.24 11.13 4.08
C LEU A 117 2.44 10.54 4.83
N GLU A 118 3.66 10.88 4.40
CA GLU A 118 4.90 10.27 4.90
C GLU A 118 5.03 10.41 6.42
N GLN A 119 4.62 11.55 6.98
CA GLN A 119 4.64 11.77 8.43
C GLN A 119 3.76 10.78 9.18
N LEU A 120 2.61 10.38 8.63
CA LEU A 120 1.75 9.34 9.19
C LEU A 120 2.46 7.98 9.13
N ASN A 121 3.02 7.62 7.97
CA ASN A 121 3.78 6.38 7.82
C ASN A 121 4.95 6.27 8.81
N ARG A 122 5.70 7.37 9.02
CA ARG A 122 6.80 7.42 10.01
C ARG A 122 6.31 7.21 11.44
N THR A 123 5.16 7.78 11.81
CA THR A 123 4.58 7.55 13.13
C THR A 123 4.17 6.10 13.31
N VAL A 124 3.50 5.51 12.31
CA VAL A 124 2.87 4.19 12.41
C VAL A 124 3.89 3.05 12.26
N PHE A 125 4.72 3.11 11.22
CA PHE A 125 5.58 2.00 10.79
C PHE A 125 7.02 2.13 11.29
N GLY A 126 7.47 3.36 11.54
CA GLY A 126 8.79 3.68 12.07
C GLY A 126 9.45 4.86 11.36
N SER A 127 10.21 5.68 12.10
CA SER A 127 10.85 6.89 11.59
C SER A 127 12.30 6.68 11.10
N SER A 128 12.87 5.49 11.31
CA SER A 128 14.22 5.10 10.88
C SER A 128 14.25 3.67 10.33
N GLU A 129 15.27 3.36 9.53
CA GLU A 129 15.51 2.01 9.00
C GLU A 129 15.49 0.93 10.10
N SER A 130 16.19 1.19 11.21
CA SER A 130 16.26 0.26 12.35
C SER A 130 14.89 0.06 13.01
N ASN A 131 14.08 1.12 13.14
CA ASN A 131 12.74 0.99 13.71
C ASN A 131 11.83 0.14 12.83
N VAL A 132 11.86 0.35 11.51
CA VAL A 132 11.03 -0.43 10.58
C VAL A 132 11.50 -1.88 10.55
N LYS A 133 12.81 -2.15 10.45
CA LYS A 133 13.38 -3.52 10.45
C LYS A 133 12.91 -4.36 11.65
N LYS A 134 12.81 -3.77 12.84
CA LYS A 134 12.31 -4.45 14.07
C LYS A 134 10.84 -4.87 13.99
N ASN A 135 10.07 -4.27 13.10
CA ASN A 135 8.65 -4.55 12.91
C ASN A 135 8.38 -5.46 11.69
N LEU A 136 9.40 -5.87 10.94
CA LEU A 136 9.24 -6.82 9.85
C LEU A 136 9.16 -8.25 10.40
N VAL A 137 8.12 -8.98 10.00
CA VAL A 137 7.91 -10.39 10.34
C VAL A 137 7.91 -11.24 9.08
N GLU A 138 8.33 -12.50 9.22
CA GLU A 138 8.26 -13.47 8.13
C GLU A 138 6.81 -13.94 7.94
N ILE A 139 6.33 -13.98 6.70
CA ILE A 139 5.04 -14.52 6.28
C ILE A 139 5.22 -15.41 5.06
N GLN A 140 4.21 -16.24 4.77
CA GLN A 140 4.13 -16.98 3.51
C GLN A 140 3.41 -16.15 2.45
N PHE A 141 4.01 -16.01 1.27
CA PHE A 141 3.41 -15.32 0.14
C PHE A 141 3.84 -16.00 -1.16
N LEU A 142 2.86 -16.49 -1.95
CA LEU A 142 3.09 -17.23 -3.20
C LEU A 142 4.12 -18.37 -3.04
N ASN A 143 3.95 -19.20 -2.01
CA ASN A 143 4.85 -20.33 -1.64
C ASN A 143 6.29 -19.92 -1.28
N GLN A 144 6.53 -18.65 -0.96
CA GLN A 144 7.83 -18.13 -0.54
C GLN A 144 7.74 -17.42 0.81
N LYS A 145 8.84 -17.46 1.56
CA LYS A 145 9.00 -16.70 2.80
C LYS A 145 9.49 -15.30 2.48
N ILE A 146 8.72 -14.29 2.86
CA ILE A 146 9.09 -12.88 2.73
C ILE A 146 8.94 -12.15 4.06
N LYS A 147 9.64 -11.02 4.21
CA LYS A 147 9.49 -10.14 5.37
C LYS A 147 8.54 -9.00 5.05
N PHE A 148 7.56 -8.74 5.90
CA PHE A 148 6.60 -7.65 5.72
C PHE A 148 6.24 -6.98 7.05
N GLN A 149 5.68 -5.78 6.98
CA GLN A 149 5.34 -4.97 8.15
C GLN A 149 4.25 -5.60 9.03
N LYS A 150 4.53 -5.83 10.32
CA LYS A 150 3.53 -6.40 11.27
C LYS A 150 2.51 -5.38 11.78
N LYS A 151 2.87 -4.10 11.82
CA LYS A 151 2.00 -3.03 12.35
C LYS A 151 0.72 -2.96 11.52
N LEU A 152 -0.40 -2.74 12.21
CA LEU A 152 -1.74 -2.67 11.62
C LEU A 152 -2.15 -3.92 10.82
N GLY A 153 -1.57 -5.08 11.14
CA GLY A 153 -1.87 -6.36 10.47
C GLY A 153 -1.46 -6.43 9.00
N ALA A 154 -0.62 -5.51 8.51
CA ALA A 154 -0.26 -5.46 7.09
C ALA A 154 0.35 -6.78 6.59
N ALA A 155 1.19 -7.44 7.39
CA ALA A 155 1.76 -8.75 7.10
C ALA A 155 0.68 -9.84 6.96
N GLN A 156 -0.27 -9.89 7.89
CA GLN A 156 -1.39 -10.84 7.84
C GLN A 156 -2.26 -10.62 6.61
N ARG A 157 -2.54 -9.36 6.25
CA ARG A 157 -3.34 -9.04 5.07
C ARG A 157 -2.63 -9.41 3.77
N LEU A 158 -1.32 -9.19 3.68
CA LEU A 158 -0.56 -9.63 2.51
C LEU A 158 -0.51 -11.16 2.40
N GLU A 159 -0.34 -11.87 3.52
CA GLU A 159 -0.40 -13.34 3.55
C GLU A 159 -1.75 -13.87 3.02
N MET A 160 -2.87 -13.26 3.44
CA MET A 160 -4.20 -13.60 2.92
C MET A 160 -4.33 -13.35 1.42
N VAL A 161 -3.77 -12.24 0.90
CA VAL A 161 -3.70 -11.99 -0.55
C VAL A 161 -2.91 -13.10 -1.23
N GLY A 162 -1.77 -13.50 -0.67
CA GLY A 162 -0.97 -14.63 -1.16
C GLY A 162 -1.78 -15.92 -1.25
N THR A 163 -2.54 -16.27 -0.20
CA THR A 163 -3.44 -17.45 -0.21
C THR A 163 -4.49 -17.36 -1.31
N LYS A 164 -5.13 -16.20 -1.48
CA LYS A 164 -6.13 -15.99 -2.54
C LYS A 164 -5.52 -16.13 -3.94
N LEU A 165 -4.32 -15.58 -4.17
CA LEU A 165 -3.62 -15.70 -5.45
C LEU A 165 -3.21 -17.15 -5.74
N VAL A 166 -2.73 -17.90 -4.74
CA VAL A 166 -2.44 -19.34 -4.88
C VAL A 166 -3.70 -20.09 -5.28
N TYR A 167 -4.83 -19.86 -4.60
CA TYR A 167 -6.10 -20.49 -4.95
C TYR A 167 -6.55 -20.13 -6.37
N LEU A 168 -6.46 -18.85 -6.75
CA LEU A 168 -6.81 -18.39 -8.10
C LEU A 168 -5.97 -19.11 -9.17
N SER A 169 -4.67 -19.32 -8.93
CA SER A 169 -3.80 -20.06 -9.86
C SER A 169 -4.19 -21.53 -10.07
N GLN A 170 -4.99 -22.12 -9.17
CA GLN A 170 -5.47 -23.50 -9.29
C GLN A 170 -6.75 -23.60 -10.14
N ILE A 171 -7.54 -22.52 -10.19
CA ILE A 171 -8.85 -22.51 -10.84
C ILE A 171 -8.88 -21.67 -12.13
N ASP A 172 -7.82 -20.90 -12.41
CA ASP A 172 -7.72 -20.05 -13.60
C ASP A 172 -6.36 -20.22 -14.31
N ASN A 173 -6.41 -20.57 -15.59
CA ASN A 173 -5.20 -20.90 -16.35
C ASN A 173 -4.33 -19.66 -16.68
N GLU A 174 -4.93 -18.49 -16.88
CA GLU A 174 -4.15 -17.27 -17.13
C GLU A 174 -3.45 -16.81 -15.85
N ALA A 175 -4.16 -16.82 -14.71
CA ALA A 175 -3.56 -16.56 -13.41
C ALA A 175 -2.45 -17.57 -13.08
N LYS A 176 -2.65 -18.85 -13.40
CA LYS A 176 -1.62 -19.89 -13.27
C LYS A 176 -0.35 -19.53 -14.03
N ILE A 177 -0.48 -19.18 -15.31
CA ILE A 177 0.66 -18.83 -16.17
C ILE A 177 1.39 -17.59 -15.62
N PHE A 178 0.64 -16.56 -15.19
CA PHE A 178 1.21 -15.35 -14.64
C PHE A 178 1.93 -15.58 -13.30
N LEU A 179 1.36 -16.42 -12.43
CA LEU A 179 1.88 -16.67 -11.08
C LEU A 179 2.93 -17.80 -11.02
N ASP A 180 3.00 -18.70 -12.01
CA ASP A 180 3.93 -19.84 -12.05
C ASP A 180 5.38 -19.45 -11.72
N PRO A 181 5.96 -18.36 -12.28
CA PRO A 181 7.35 -18.01 -11.97
C PRO A 181 7.59 -17.73 -10.49
N PHE A 182 6.60 -17.21 -9.78
CA PHE A 182 6.69 -16.96 -8.33
C PHE A 182 6.40 -18.24 -7.53
N LEU A 183 5.36 -18.99 -7.89
CA LEU A 183 4.96 -20.22 -7.19
C LEU A 183 6.00 -21.33 -7.31
N SER A 184 6.68 -21.42 -8.47
CA SER A 184 7.78 -22.34 -8.73
C SER A 184 9.16 -21.80 -8.29
N GLN A 185 9.20 -20.60 -7.70
CA GLN A 185 10.40 -19.93 -7.22
C GLN A 185 11.48 -19.65 -8.29
N LYS A 186 11.10 -19.64 -9.58
CA LYS A 186 11.95 -19.11 -10.66
C LYS A 186 12.18 -17.60 -10.52
N LYS A 187 11.26 -16.90 -9.85
CA LYS A 187 11.34 -15.49 -9.46
C LYS A 187 11.31 -15.39 -7.94
N GLN A 188 12.44 -14.97 -7.36
CA GLN A 188 12.58 -14.78 -5.92
C GLN A 188 11.89 -13.50 -5.46
N LEU A 189 11.13 -13.59 -4.38
CA LEU A 189 10.48 -12.45 -3.72
C LEU A 189 11.26 -11.94 -2.49
N GLN A 190 12.31 -12.65 -2.09
CA GLN A 190 13.18 -12.21 -1.01
C GLN A 190 13.84 -10.87 -1.37
N GLY A 191 13.72 -9.89 -0.48
CA GLY A 191 14.26 -8.55 -0.69
C GLY A 191 13.39 -7.63 -1.57
N MET A 192 12.28 -8.12 -2.13
CA MET A 192 11.37 -7.32 -2.95
C MET A 192 10.42 -6.44 -2.13
N THR A 193 10.44 -6.54 -0.80
CA THR A 193 9.49 -5.85 0.08
C THR A 193 10.08 -4.63 0.77
N PHE A 194 11.34 -4.72 1.23
CA PHE A 194 11.93 -3.71 2.09
C PHE A 194 13.27 -3.20 1.54
N SER A 195 13.36 -1.89 1.39
CA SER A 195 14.57 -1.16 1.05
C SER A 195 14.42 0.26 1.58
N TRP A 196 15.29 0.68 2.50
CA TRP A 196 15.27 2.02 3.06
C TRP A 196 15.89 3.00 2.07
N ARG A 197 15.03 3.69 1.31
CA ARG A 197 15.43 4.59 0.23
C ARG A 197 14.41 5.69 -0.02
N ASN A 198 14.87 6.76 -0.66
CA ASN A 198 13.99 7.75 -1.25
C ASN A 198 13.43 7.26 -2.59
N ILE A 199 12.33 7.86 -3.02
CA ILE A 199 11.84 7.75 -4.40
C ILE A 199 12.87 8.44 -5.31
N ALA A 200 13.12 7.87 -6.48
CA ALA A 200 14.12 8.40 -7.42
C ALA A 200 13.80 9.86 -7.78
N GLY A 201 14.77 10.75 -7.57
CA GLY A 201 14.63 12.18 -7.86
C GLY A 201 13.82 12.98 -6.84
N THR A 202 13.54 12.45 -5.65
CA THR A 202 12.84 13.19 -4.58
C THR A 202 13.49 13.00 -3.20
N GLN A 203 13.02 13.75 -2.22
CA GLN A 203 13.40 13.59 -0.81
C GLN A 203 12.39 12.76 0.00
N ARG A 204 11.34 12.24 -0.65
CA ARG A 204 10.32 11.41 0.00
C ARG A 204 10.76 9.97 0.10
N LEU A 205 10.48 9.32 1.23
CA LEU A 205 10.70 7.89 1.39
C LEU A 205 9.76 7.07 0.49
N SER A 206 10.31 5.99 -0.07
CA SER A 206 9.50 4.95 -0.73
C SER A 206 8.64 4.17 0.26
N ASN A 207 7.51 3.60 -0.18
CA ASN A 207 6.74 2.66 0.65
C ASN A 207 7.54 1.39 1.01
N HIS A 208 8.55 1.02 0.21
CA HIS A 208 9.49 -0.04 0.60
C HIS A 208 10.26 0.29 1.87
N SER A 209 10.50 1.57 2.18
CA SER A 209 11.14 2.00 3.42
C SER A 209 10.30 1.71 4.65
N PHE A 210 8.98 1.54 4.50
CA PHE A 210 8.06 1.21 5.60
C PHE A 210 7.70 -0.30 5.66
N GLY A 211 8.19 -1.09 4.69
CA GLY A 211 7.87 -2.52 4.58
C GLY A 211 6.42 -2.79 4.21
N THR A 212 5.78 -1.85 3.51
CA THR A 212 4.36 -1.89 3.13
C THR A 212 4.14 -1.98 1.62
N ALA A 213 5.20 -2.30 0.86
CA ALA A 213 5.16 -2.51 -0.59
C ALA A 213 5.86 -3.81 -0.95
N ILE A 214 5.51 -4.38 -2.11
CA ILE A 214 6.19 -5.53 -2.71
C ILE A 214 6.22 -5.35 -4.23
N ASP A 215 7.39 -5.61 -4.83
CA ASP A 215 7.54 -5.61 -6.29
C ASP A 215 7.44 -7.04 -6.83
N LEU A 216 6.50 -7.29 -7.76
CA LEU A 216 6.36 -8.57 -8.47
C LEU A 216 6.98 -8.46 -9.86
N LEU A 217 8.25 -8.86 -9.98
CA LEU A 217 8.99 -8.80 -11.23
C LEU A 217 8.65 -9.98 -12.14
N SER A 218 7.67 -9.78 -13.01
CA SER A 218 7.22 -10.81 -13.96
C SER A 218 8.30 -11.17 -15.01
N SER A 219 8.08 -12.26 -15.73
CA SER A 219 8.95 -12.69 -16.84
C SER A 219 8.94 -11.72 -18.03
N HIS A 220 7.99 -10.78 -18.10
CA HIS A 220 7.90 -9.77 -19.15
C HIS A 220 8.86 -8.59 -18.95
N GLY A 221 9.62 -8.59 -17.84
CA GLY A 221 10.56 -7.53 -17.48
C GLY A 221 9.90 -6.39 -16.69
N ALA A 222 10.71 -5.67 -15.92
CA ALA A 222 10.27 -4.48 -15.22
C ALA A 222 10.04 -3.34 -16.23
N GLN A 223 8.87 -2.72 -16.16
CA GLN A 223 8.59 -1.47 -16.87
C GLN A 223 8.62 -0.34 -15.86
N TYR A 224 9.52 0.62 -16.09
CA TYR A 224 9.57 1.83 -15.30
C TYR A 224 9.65 3.02 -16.23
N TRP A 225 8.65 3.90 -16.11
CA TRP A 225 8.48 5.04 -16.98
C TRP A 225 9.75 5.89 -17.12
N LEU A 226 10.53 6.06 -16.05
CA LEU A 226 11.71 6.92 -16.09
C LEU A 226 12.83 6.27 -16.89
N TRP A 227 12.91 4.94 -16.94
CA TRP A 227 13.88 4.25 -17.80
C TRP A 227 13.51 4.40 -19.27
N ASP A 228 12.23 4.34 -19.59
CA ASP A 228 11.76 4.54 -20.96
C ASP A 228 11.88 6.02 -21.36
N GLU A 229 11.54 6.95 -20.47
CA GLU A 229 11.71 8.39 -20.67
C GLU A 229 13.19 8.76 -20.83
N LYS A 230 14.12 8.12 -20.12
CA LYS A 230 15.57 8.36 -20.32
C LYS A 230 16.03 8.02 -21.73
N LYS A 231 15.43 7.01 -22.37
CA LYS A 231 15.76 6.64 -23.76
C LYS A 231 15.18 7.64 -24.76
N LYS A 232 13.95 8.09 -24.52
CA LYS A 232 13.22 8.99 -25.44
C LYS A 232 13.60 10.46 -25.27
N ASN A 233 13.61 10.95 -24.02
CA ASN A 233 13.79 12.34 -23.63
C ASN A 233 14.72 12.47 -22.39
N PRO A 234 16.04 12.31 -22.53
CA PRO A 234 16.99 12.33 -21.40
C PRO A 234 16.90 13.59 -20.53
N GLN A 235 16.67 14.77 -21.14
CA GLN A 235 16.55 16.04 -20.42
C GLN A 235 15.29 16.09 -19.53
N LYS A 236 14.16 15.58 -20.03
CA LYS A 236 12.93 15.45 -19.24
C LYS A 236 13.10 14.45 -18.12
N ALA A 237 13.73 13.31 -18.39
CA ALA A 237 14.00 12.30 -17.36
C ALA A 237 14.96 12.80 -16.27
N ALA A 238 15.84 13.76 -16.55
CA ALA A 238 16.68 14.38 -15.53
C ALA A 238 15.89 15.13 -14.45
N LEU A 239 14.63 15.52 -14.74
CA LEU A 239 13.72 16.15 -13.77
C LEU A 239 13.15 15.15 -12.73
N GLY A 240 13.42 13.84 -12.87
CA GLY A 240 12.90 12.83 -11.96
C GLY A 240 11.37 12.87 -11.91
N GLU A 241 10.76 12.64 -10.75
CA GLU A 241 9.30 12.67 -10.58
C GLU A 241 8.64 13.98 -11.05
N SER A 242 9.35 15.11 -11.03
CA SER A 242 8.83 16.38 -11.54
C SER A 242 8.51 16.34 -13.05
N ALA A 243 9.10 15.41 -13.81
CA ALA A 243 8.75 15.18 -15.21
C ALA A 243 7.26 14.83 -15.40
N TYR A 244 6.66 14.12 -14.43
CA TYR A 244 5.23 13.78 -14.47
C TYR A 244 4.31 15.00 -14.34
N ARG A 245 4.81 16.09 -13.73
CA ARG A 245 4.03 17.33 -13.58
C ARG A 245 3.57 17.88 -14.91
N PHE A 246 4.42 17.76 -15.91
CA PHE A 246 4.16 18.32 -17.23
C PHE A 246 3.43 17.32 -18.12
N ASP A 247 3.78 16.03 -18.05
CA ASP A 247 3.31 15.03 -19.01
C ASP A 247 3.09 13.65 -18.38
N HIS A 248 2.02 12.97 -18.79
CA HIS A 248 1.68 11.62 -18.31
C HIS A 248 2.34 10.59 -19.21
N TYR A 249 3.26 9.80 -18.65
CA TYR A 249 3.89 8.74 -19.42
C TYR A 249 2.89 7.59 -19.66
N ILE A 250 2.64 7.32 -20.94
CA ILE A 250 1.85 6.17 -21.40
C ILE A 250 2.84 5.18 -22.05
N PRO A 251 2.99 3.95 -21.51
CA PRO A 251 3.88 2.97 -22.12
C PRO A 251 3.37 2.56 -23.50
N GLU A 252 4.30 2.36 -24.45
CA GLU A 252 3.97 1.93 -25.82
C GLU A 252 3.36 0.53 -25.87
N LYS A 253 3.78 -0.33 -24.93
CA LYS A 253 3.28 -1.69 -24.80
C LYS A 253 2.37 -1.78 -23.59
N ARG A 254 1.19 -2.37 -23.79
CA ARG A 254 0.27 -2.71 -22.71
C ARG A 254 0.99 -3.64 -21.70
N PRO A 255 1.02 -3.30 -20.40
CA PRO A 255 1.47 -4.22 -19.37
C PRO A 255 0.60 -5.49 -19.37
N TYR A 256 1.23 -6.66 -19.21
CA TYR A 256 0.51 -7.92 -19.12
C TYR A 256 0.15 -8.21 -17.66
N ILE A 257 -1.14 -8.11 -17.33
CA ILE A 257 -1.75 -8.52 -16.06
C ILE A 257 -3.07 -9.22 -16.44
N PRO A 258 -3.29 -10.48 -16.03
CA PRO A 258 -4.56 -11.18 -16.26
C PRO A 258 -5.74 -10.44 -15.62
N ASP A 259 -6.90 -10.42 -16.27
CA ASP A 259 -8.06 -9.63 -15.82
C ASP A 259 -8.62 -10.06 -14.44
N LYS A 260 -8.28 -11.27 -13.97
CA LYS A 260 -8.74 -11.82 -12.68
C LYS A 260 -7.74 -11.64 -11.52
N ILE A 261 -6.55 -11.09 -11.79
CA ILE A 261 -5.54 -10.75 -10.77
C ILE A 261 -5.72 -9.29 -10.38
#